data_AF-A0A7Y3NZW1-F1
#
_entry.id   AF-A0A7Y3NZW1-F1
#
_cell.length_a   1.000
_cell.length_b   1.000
_cell.length_c   1.000
_cell.angle_alpha   90.00
_cell.angle_beta   90.00
_cell.angle_gamma   90.00
#
_symmetry.space_group_name_H-M   'P 1'
#
loop_
_entity.id
_entity.type
_entity.pdbx_description
1 polymer ?
#
loop_
_entity_poly.entity_id
_entity_poly.type
_entity_poly.pdbx_seq_one_letter_code
_entity_poly.pdbx_strand_id
1 'polypeptide(L)'
;MYHSIQKRIGKSTQKVKCLWLVSCIALGLFSCSNSGKPRTPADIMQPDSMASLLTDVHILQASLQLGLVRHDSIIPAPAAFAELWKKHHITQKDYNRYVDYYTRHPRLLDSVYEKVLINVSEEKAKLLGNARH
;
A
#
# COMPACT_ATOMS: atom_id res chain seq x y z
N MET A 1 10.63 -40.06 60.97
CA MET A 1 11.62 -39.78 59.90
C MET A 1 11.13 -40.30 58.54
N TYR A 2 9.90 -39.96 58.11
CA TYR A 2 9.34 -40.38 56.81
C TYR A 2 8.62 -39.23 56.06
N HIS A 3 8.43 -38.08 56.71
CA HIS A 3 7.61 -36.98 56.18
C HIS A 3 8.39 -35.98 55.29
N SER A 4 9.72 -36.12 55.16
CA SER A 4 10.57 -35.14 54.45
C SER A 4 10.99 -35.53 53.03
N ILE A 5 10.56 -36.69 52.51
CA ILE A 5 11.01 -37.19 51.19
C ILE A 5 10.00 -36.85 50.06
N GLN A 6 8.71 -36.69 50.37
CA GLN A 6 7.64 -36.56 49.37
C GLN A 6 7.56 -35.18 48.67
N LYS A 7 8.18 -34.12 49.20
CA LYS A 7 8.06 -32.76 48.62
C LYS A 7 9.05 -32.44 47.49
N ARG A 8 10.02 -33.32 47.18
CA ARG A 8 11.10 -33.00 46.22
C ARG A 8 10.82 -33.45 44.78
N ILE A 9 9.87 -34.36 44.58
CA ILE A 9 9.66 -35.05 43.28
C ILE A 9 8.70 -34.29 42.34
N GLY A 10 7.83 -33.42 42.86
CA GLY A 10 6.80 -32.71 42.06
C GLY A 10 7.27 -31.46 41.29
N LYS A 11 8.45 -30.90 41.58
CA LYS A 11 8.91 -29.64 40.95
C LYS A 11 9.63 -29.83 39.60
N SER A 12 10.14 -31.04 39.33
CA SER A 12 10.96 -31.30 38.14
C SER A 12 10.12 -31.53 36.86
N THR A 13 8.96 -32.16 37.01
CA THR A 13 8.09 -32.56 35.89
C THR A 13 7.20 -31.42 35.35
N GLN A 14 7.08 -30.31 36.08
CA GLN A 14 6.27 -29.15 35.67
C GLN A 14 7.00 -28.26 34.64
N LYS A 15 8.33 -28.13 34.76
CA LYS A 15 9.13 -27.30 33.86
C LYS A 15 9.21 -27.87 32.44
N VAL A 16 9.28 -29.19 32.31
CA VAL A 16 9.38 -29.89 31.02
C VAL A 16 8.07 -29.88 30.22
N LYS A 17 6.91 -29.83 30.89
CA LYS A 17 5.60 -29.76 30.23
C LYS A 17 5.34 -28.38 29.59
N CYS A 18 5.70 -27.30 30.28
CA CYS A 18 5.59 -25.95 29.69
C CYS A 18 6.60 -25.75 28.55
N LEU A 19 7.79 -26.37 28.65
CA LEU A 19 8.81 -26.26 27.61
C LEU A 19 8.43 -27.00 26.32
N TRP A 20 7.70 -28.10 26.41
CA TRP A 20 7.18 -28.84 25.25
C TRP A 20 5.96 -28.18 24.57
N LEU A 21 5.17 -27.39 25.31
CA LEU A 21 3.99 -26.69 24.77
C LEU A 21 4.36 -25.43 23.97
N VAL A 22 5.46 -24.76 24.32
CA VAL A 22 5.91 -23.52 23.63
C VAL A 22 6.52 -23.81 22.26
N SER A 23 7.12 -24.99 22.04
CA SER A 23 7.79 -25.34 20.78
C SER A 23 6.84 -25.61 19.60
N CYS A 24 5.58 -26.00 19.84
CA CYS A 24 4.63 -26.30 18.77
C CYS A 24 3.88 -25.05 18.25
N ILE A 25 3.84 -23.97 19.03
CA ILE A 25 3.12 -22.74 18.66
C ILE A 25 3.98 -21.84 17.75
N ALA A 26 5.31 -21.99 17.77
CA ALA A 26 6.23 -21.20 16.95
C ALA A 26 6.24 -21.57 15.45
N LEU A 27 5.69 -22.72 15.06
CA LEU A 27 5.69 -23.20 13.66
C LEU A 27 4.41 -22.86 12.87
N GLY A 28 3.43 -22.18 13.49
CA GLY A 28 2.12 -21.92 12.87
C GLY A 28 1.99 -20.62 12.07
N LEU A 29 3.00 -19.74 12.06
CA LEU A 29 2.85 -18.37 11.51
C LEU A 29 3.28 -18.21 10.03
N PHE A 30 3.62 -19.29 9.32
CA PHE A 30 4.06 -19.20 7.91
C PHE A 30 3.00 -19.61 6.87
N SER A 31 1.71 -19.57 7.20
CA SER A 31 0.66 -19.74 6.20
C SER A 31 0.13 -18.38 5.73
N CYS A 32 0.94 -17.69 4.92
CA CYS A 32 0.43 -16.59 4.10
C CYS A 32 -0.26 -17.21 2.88
N SER A 33 -1.56 -17.47 3.03
CA SER A 33 -2.46 -17.82 1.93
C SER A 33 -2.45 -16.70 0.90
N ASN A 34 -1.69 -16.87 -0.18
CA ASN A 34 -1.71 -15.98 -1.34
C ASN A 34 -3.00 -16.22 -2.14
N SER A 35 -4.12 -15.72 -1.61
CA SER A 35 -5.39 -15.61 -2.31
C SER A 35 -5.18 -14.80 -3.60
N GLY A 36 -5.58 -15.40 -4.72
CA GLY A 36 -5.28 -14.93 -6.07
C GLY A 36 -5.83 -13.53 -6.36
N LYS A 37 -5.05 -12.50 -6.05
CA LYS A 37 -5.16 -11.22 -6.73
C LYS A 37 -4.77 -11.45 -8.19
N PRO A 38 -5.47 -10.88 -9.18
CA PRO A 38 -5.00 -10.90 -10.56
C PRO A 38 -3.57 -10.35 -10.57
N ARG A 39 -2.60 -11.23 -10.78
CA ARG A 39 -1.19 -10.85 -10.83
C ARG A 39 -1.03 -10.04 -12.10
N THR A 40 -0.89 -8.72 -11.97
CA THR A 40 -0.45 -7.91 -13.10
C THR A 40 0.88 -8.48 -13.59
N PRO A 41 1.14 -8.48 -14.91
CA PRO A 41 2.44 -8.87 -15.43
C PRO A 41 3.55 -8.09 -14.71
N ALA A 42 4.73 -8.68 -14.53
CA ALA A 42 5.83 -8.05 -13.77
C ALA A 42 6.26 -6.69 -14.33
N ASP A 43 5.99 -6.43 -15.62
CA ASP A 43 6.27 -5.17 -16.32
C ASP A 43 5.10 -4.15 -16.26
N ILE A 44 3.99 -4.47 -15.57
CA ILE A 44 2.84 -3.57 -15.39
C ILE A 44 2.78 -3.11 -13.94
N MET A 45 2.65 -1.79 -13.77
CA MET A 45 2.47 -1.16 -12.47
C MET A 45 1.33 -1.81 -11.67
N GLN A 46 1.59 -2.12 -10.41
CA GLN A 46 0.61 -2.73 -9.51
C GLN A 46 -0.59 -1.80 -9.26
N PRO A 47 -1.79 -2.34 -8.96
CA PRO A 47 -3.01 -1.54 -8.84
C PRO A 47 -2.93 -0.41 -7.81
N ASP A 48 -2.25 -0.64 -6.68
CA ASP A 48 -2.08 0.38 -5.63
C ASP A 48 -1.23 1.55 -6.12
N SER A 49 -0.09 1.27 -6.75
CA SER A 49 0.78 2.29 -7.35
C SER A 49 0.08 3.02 -8.49
N MET A 50 -0.72 2.31 -9.30
CA MET A 50 -1.50 2.91 -10.37
C MET A 50 -2.57 3.87 -9.81
N ALA A 51 -3.21 3.52 -8.70
CA ALA A 51 -4.16 4.40 -8.03
C ALA A 51 -3.48 5.70 -7.56
N SER A 52 -2.32 5.60 -6.89
CA SER A 52 -1.56 6.79 -6.48
C SER A 52 -1.11 7.64 -7.67
N LEU A 53 -0.65 7.00 -8.76
CA LEU A 53 -0.26 7.69 -9.99
C LEU A 53 -1.43 8.44 -10.63
N LEU A 54 -2.58 7.78 -10.79
CA LEU A 54 -3.77 8.41 -11.38
C LEU A 54 -4.34 9.52 -10.50
N THR A 55 -4.29 9.38 -9.17
CA THR A 55 -4.64 10.47 -8.25
C THR A 55 -3.81 11.71 -8.54
N ASP A 56 -2.47 11.58 -8.57
CA ASP A 56 -1.58 12.72 -8.82
C ASP A 56 -1.79 13.30 -10.23
N VAL A 57 -1.98 12.45 -11.25
CA VAL A 57 -2.24 12.89 -12.64
C VAL A 57 -3.51 13.74 -12.71
N HIS A 58 -4.60 13.29 -12.09
CA HIS A 58 -5.86 14.03 -12.12
C HIS A 58 -5.81 15.32 -11.31
N ILE A 59 -5.11 15.34 -10.18
CA ILE A 59 -4.88 16.58 -9.40
C ILE A 59 -4.05 17.58 -10.21
N LEU A 60 -2.96 17.13 -10.85
CA LEU A 60 -2.14 17.99 -11.69
C LEU A 60 -2.91 18.51 -12.90
N GLN A 61 -3.69 17.66 -13.57
CA GLN A 61 -4.51 18.08 -14.69
C GLN A 61 -5.54 19.13 -14.27
N ALA A 62 -6.24 18.90 -13.16
CA ALA A 62 -7.21 19.86 -12.63
C ALA A 62 -6.54 21.19 -12.23
N SER A 63 -5.36 21.16 -11.61
CA SER A 63 -4.66 22.38 -11.21
C SER A 63 -4.18 23.19 -12.42
N LEU A 64 -3.70 22.53 -13.47
CA LEU A 64 -3.35 23.18 -14.74
C LEU A 64 -4.58 23.78 -15.43
N GLN A 65 -5.71 23.06 -15.48
CA GLN A 65 -6.96 23.53 -16.08
C GLN A 65 -7.55 24.73 -15.34
N LEU A 66 -7.45 24.75 -14.00
CA LEU A 66 -7.93 25.84 -13.16
C LEU A 66 -6.92 27.01 -13.04
N GLY A 67 -5.74 26.90 -13.65
CA GLY A 67 -4.69 27.92 -13.55
C GLY A 67 -4.09 28.07 -12.14
N LEU A 68 -4.18 27.03 -11.30
CA LEU A 68 -3.71 27.05 -9.90
C LEU A 68 -2.21 26.77 -9.75
N VAL A 69 -1.53 26.38 -10.83
CA VAL A 69 -0.08 26.15 -10.84
C VAL A 69 0.64 27.51 -10.84
N ARG A 70 1.35 27.79 -9.74
CA ARG A 70 2.02 29.05 -9.33
C ARG A 70 2.17 30.14 -10.41
N HIS A 71 1.57 31.30 -10.13
CA HIS A 71 1.61 32.53 -10.92
C HIS A 71 3.02 33.10 -11.17
N ASP A 72 4.00 32.76 -10.34
CA ASP A 72 5.33 33.37 -10.33
C ASP A 72 6.21 32.89 -11.49
N SER A 73 5.85 31.76 -12.11
CA SER A 73 6.46 31.21 -13.33
C SER A 73 5.46 30.24 -13.92
N ILE A 74 4.86 30.55 -15.07
CA ILE A 74 3.95 29.64 -15.78
C ILE A 74 4.77 28.40 -16.16
N ILE A 75 4.73 27.35 -15.33
CA ILE A 75 5.37 26.08 -15.65
C ILE A 75 4.56 25.47 -16.80
N PRO A 76 5.16 25.22 -17.97
CA PRO A 76 4.45 24.57 -19.06
C PRO A 76 3.95 23.20 -18.62
N ALA A 77 2.74 22.83 -19.03
CA ALA A 77 2.16 21.51 -18.69
C ALA A 77 3.12 20.32 -18.92
N PRO A 78 3.92 20.27 -20.01
CA PRO A 78 4.90 19.20 -20.20
C PRO A 78 5.96 19.12 -19.09
N ALA A 79 6.42 20.27 -18.56
CA ALA A 79 7.40 20.30 -17.48
C ALA A 79 6.79 19.82 -16.16
N ALA A 80 5.55 20.20 -15.86
CA ALA A 80 4.84 19.75 -14.67
C ALA A 80 4.60 18.23 -14.69
N PHE A 81 4.20 17.67 -15.84
CA PHE A 81 4.08 16.22 -16.00
C PHE A 81 5.45 15.52 -15.90
N ALA A 82 6.53 16.12 -16.41
CA ALA A 82 7.87 15.55 -16.28
C ALA A 82 8.32 15.40 -14.81
N GLU A 83 7.97 16.36 -13.95
CA GLU A 83 8.20 16.25 -12.50
C GLU A 83 7.35 15.14 -11.87
N LEU A 84 6.09 15.02 -12.27
CA LEU A 84 5.20 13.96 -11.81
C LEU A 84 5.71 12.56 -12.21
N TRP A 85 6.23 12.39 -13.43
CA TRP A 85 6.84 11.13 -13.85
C TRP A 85 8.07 10.77 -13.02
N LYS A 86 8.91 11.77 -12.69
CA LYS A 86 10.06 11.59 -11.78
C LYS A 86 9.61 11.17 -10.38
N LYS A 87 8.56 11.78 -9.82
CA LYS A 87 7.99 11.44 -8.50
C LYS A 87 7.59 9.97 -8.43
N HIS A 88 7.02 9.43 -9.51
CA HIS A 88 6.57 8.03 -9.59
C HIS A 88 7.63 7.07 -10.12
N HIS A 89 8.83 7.54 -10.44
CA HIS A 89 9.91 6.75 -11.03
C HIS A 89 9.51 6.05 -12.35
N ILE A 90 8.76 6.75 -13.20
CA ILE A 90 8.31 6.24 -14.50
C ILE A 90 8.68 7.19 -15.63
N THR A 91 8.57 6.71 -16.87
CA THR A 91 8.57 7.55 -18.07
C THR A 91 7.15 7.79 -18.57
N GLN A 92 6.98 8.78 -19.45
CA GLN A 92 5.71 8.96 -20.16
C GLN A 92 5.31 7.72 -20.98
N LYS A 93 6.29 6.99 -21.53
CA LYS A 93 6.06 5.73 -22.25
C LYS A 93 5.50 4.65 -21.33
N ASP A 94 6.01 4.58 -20.09
CA ASP A 94 5.51 3.65 -19.08
C ASP A 94 4.08 4.00 -18.69
N TYR A 95 3.79 5.28 -18.42
CA TYR A 95 2.42 5.74 -18.15
C TYR A 95 1.45 5.31 -19.25
N ASN A 96 1.79 5.57 -20.52
CA ASN A 96 0.94 5.19 -21.65
C ASN A 96 0.73 3.68 -21.71
N ARG A 97 1.78 2.87 -21.47
CA ARG A 97 1.70 1.41 -21.42
C ARG A 97 0.78 0.93 -20.30
N TYR A 98 0.87 1.53 -19.11
CA TYR A 98 0.03 1.17 -17.98
C TYR A 98 -1.43 1.53 -18.24
N VAL A 99 -1.73 2.74 -18.69
CA VAL A 99 -3.10 3.16 -19.02
C VAL A 99 -3.71 2.25 -20.10
N ASP A 100 -2.96 1.95 -21.16
CA ASP A 100 -3.41 1.04 -22.22
C ASP A 100 -3.69 -0.38 -21.68
N TYR A 101 -2.90 -0.88 -20.73
CA TYR A 101 -3.19 -2.15 -20.07
C TYR A 101 -4.47 -2.07 -19.24
N TYR A 102 -4.60 -1.09 -18.35
CA TYR A 102 -5.74 -1.00 -17.43
C TYR A 102 -7.06 -0.73 -18.16
N THR A 103 -7.06 0.06 -19.24
CA THR A 103 -8.26 0.31 -20.07
C THR A 103 -8.77 -0.94 -20.76
N ARG A 104 -7.89 -1.91 -21.06
CA ARG A 104 -8.27 -3.24 -21.56
C ARG A 104 -8.74 -4.21 -20.47
N HIS A 105 -8.64 -3.82 -19.20
CA HIS A 105 -9.03 -4.63 -18.03
C HIS A 105 -10.02 -3.86 -17.14
N PRO A 106 -11.27 -3.63 -17.59
CA PRO A 106 -12.21 -2.71 -16.95
C PRO A 106 -12.46 -3.03 -15.47
N ARG A 107 -12.66 -4.30 -15.10
CA ARG A 107 -12.85 -4.70 -13.69
C ARG A 107 -11.65 -4.35 -12.80
N LEU A 108 -10.44 -4.43 -13.35
CA LEU A 108 -9.23 -4.06 -12.63
C LEU A 108 -9.13 -2.54 -12.53
N LEU A 109 -9.44 -1.81 -13.60
CA LEU A 109 -9.49 -0.36 -13.61
C LEU A 109 -10.55 0.21 -12.64
N ASP A 110 -11.72 -0.42 -12.53
CA ASP A 110 -12.76 -0.05 -11.56
C ASP A 110 -12.20 -0.08 -10.13
N SER A 111 -11.49 -1.16 -9.77
CA SER A 111 -10.86 -1.30 -8.45
C SER A 111 -9.74 -0.27 -8.19
N VAL A 112 -9.08 0.21 -9.25
CA VAL A 112 -8.11 1.30 -9.16
C VAL A 112 -8.84 2.62 -8.91
N TYR A 113 -9.93 2.90 -9.63
CA TYR A 113 -10.70 4.12 -9.45
C TYR A 113 -11.39 4.22 -8.09
N GLU A 114 -11.87 3.11 -7.52
CA GLU A 114 -12.33 3.09 -6.12
C GLU A 114 -11.25 3.63 -5.17
N LYS A 115 -9.99 3.23 -5.37
CA LYS A 115 -8.86 3.71 -4.57
C LYS A 115 -8.50 5.16 -4.89
N VAL A 116 -8.59 5.59 -6.14
CA VAL A 116 -8.38 7.01 -6.52
C VAL A 116 -9.36 7.91 -5.76
N LEU A 117 -10.64 7.54 -5.69
CA LEU A 117 -11.66 8.30 -4.96
C LEU A 117 -11.37 8.37 -3.46
N ILE A 118 -10.90 7.27 -2.87
CA ILE A 118 -10.47 7.23 -1.48
C ILE A 118 -9.27 8.17 -1.26
N ASN A 119 -8.21 8.06 -2.08
CA ASN A 119 -7.01 8.89 -1.96
C ASN A 119 -7.34 10.39 -1.99
N VAL A 120 -8.18 10.82 -2.95
CA VAL A 120 -8.61 12.22 -3.08
C VAL A 120 -9.40 12.66 -1.84
N SER A 121 -10.27 11.80 -1.31
CA SER A 121 -11.06 12.09 -0.11
C SER A 121 -10.18 12.24 1.13
N GLU A 122 -9.18 11.38 1.28
CA GLU A 122 -8.20 11.46 2.36
C GLU A 122 -7.32 12.71 2.27
N GLU A 123 -6.86 13.06 1.07
CA GLU A 123 -6.06 14.25 0.84
C GLU A 123 -6.84 15.52 1.19
N LYS A 124 -8.11 15.60 0.76
CA LYS A 124 -9.02 16.67 1.16
C LYS A 124 -9.18 16.74 2.69
N ALA A 125 -9.37 15.60 3.36
CA ALA A 125 -9.52 15.56 4.82
C ALA A 125 -8.25 16.05 5.53
N LYS A 126 -7.06 15.66 5.04
CA LYS A 126 -5.77 16.13 5.56
C LYS A 126 -5.61 17.65 5.42
N LEU A 127 -5.94 18.21 4.26
CA LEU A 127 -5.87 19.66 4.02
C LEU A 127 -6.82 20.44 4.96
N LEU A 128 -8.05 19.95 5.14
CA LEU A 128 -9.05 20.56 6.04
C LEU A 128 -8.75 20.35 7.53
N GLY A 129 -7.98 19.31 7.88
CA GLY A 129 -7.47 19.09 9.23
C GLY A 129 -6.33 20.06 9.56
N ASN A 130 -5.39 20.22 8.62
CA ASN A 130 -4.24 21.11 8.80
C ASN A 130 -4.62 22.60 8.83
N ALA A 131 -5.69 23.01 8.13
CA ALA A 131 -6.17 24.39 8.13
C ALA A 131 -6.89 24.82 9.44
N ARG A 132 -7.09 23.90 10.39
CA ARG A 132 -7.75 24.16 11.69
C ARG A 132 -6.79 24.34 12.87
N HIS A 133 -5.48 24.37 12.61
CA HIS A 133 -4.42 24.69 13.57
C HIS A 133 -3.76 26.01 13.21
#